data_AF-A0A239DW09-F1
#
_entry.id   AF-A0A239DW09-F1
#
_cell.length_a   1.000
_cell.length_b   1.000
_cell.length_c   1.000
_cell.angle_alpha   90.00
_cell.angle_beta   90.00
_cell.angle_gamma   90.00
#
_symmetry.space_group_name_H-M   'P 1'
#
loop_
_entity.id
_entity.type
_entity.pdbx_description
1 polymer ?
#
loop_
_entity_poly.entity_id
_entity_poly.type
_entity_poly.pdbx_seq_one_letter_code
_entity_poly.pdbx_strand_id
1 'polypeptide(L)'
;MDLGRSGPGGPAAALAAALPRGGGGVLAGRTRRADGAAGRAVAVRPDLEQVFRADYRWVVATAARVLGSRDEAEDVAQEVFLAFSRTTVPAGEARGWLSVAAVHTALNVLRSGRRRATREAATAVDEPAADVADTVVGRDEHSRLRALLVRLPHKQSAALVLRHSGLSYAEIAEALDMAPGSVGTTIRRAESALREEWVRHASSE
;
A
#
# COMPACT_ATOMS: atom_id res chain seq x y z
N MET A 1 -30.04 30.00 20.85
CA MET A 1 -28.77 29.26 20.94
C MET A 1 -28.92 28.06 20.03
N ASP A 2 -28.33 28.17 18.84
CA ASP A 2 -28.51 27.24 17.72
C ASP A 2 -27.35 26.23 17.72
N LEU A 3 -27.69 24.95 17.87
CA LEU A 3 -26.73 23.84 17.81
C LEU A 3 -26.64 23.39 16.35
N GLY A 4 -25.68 23.98 15.63
CA GLY A 4 -25.35 23.61 14.26
C GLY A 4 -24.96 22.13 14.18
N ARG A 5 -25.82 21.34 13.54
CA ARG A 5 -25.57 19.97 13.09
C ARG A 5 -24.43 19.99 12.07
N SER A 6 -23.24 19.53 12.43
CA SER A 6 -22.25 19.06 11.45
C SER A 6 -22.80 17.82 10.76
N GLY A 7 -23.05 17.91 9.45
CA GLY A 7 -23.63 16.85 8.64
C GLY A 7 -22.72 15.62 8.48
N PRO A 8 -23.28 14.46 8.10
CA PRO A 8 -22.53 13.23 7.86
C PRO A 8 -21.94 13.29 6.45
N GLY A 9 -20.69 13.74 6.34
CA GLY A 9 -20.01 13.87 5.05
C GLY A 9 -18.54 14.25 5.23
N GLY A 10 -17.84 13.58 6.13
CA GLY A 10 -16.40 13.75 6.27
C GLY A 10 -15.60 13.03 5.17
N PRO A 11 -14.26 13.20 5.13
CA PRO A 11 -13.28 12.53 4.25
C PRO A 11 -13.51 11.02 4.03
N ALA A 12 -14.21 10.43 4.98
CA ALA A 12 -14.40 9.03 5.23
C ALA A 12 -15.01 8.17 4.15
N ALA A 13 -16.04 8.70 3.49
CA ALA A 13 -16.72 7.95 2.43
C ALA A 13 -15.83 7.82 1.17
N ALA A 14 -14.83 8.69 1.00
CA ALA A 14 -13.96 8.70 -0.17
C ALA A 14 -12.76 7.75 -0.06
N LEU A 15 -12.35 7.35 1.16
CA LEU A 15 -11.22 6.45 1.40
C LEU A 15 -11.50 5.00 0.97
N ALA A 16 -12.69 4.46 1.29
CA ALA A 16 -13.02 3.06 1.03
C ALA A 16 -13.39 2.77 -0.44
N ALA A 17 -13.92 3.76 -1.17
CA ALA A 17 -14.43 3.58 -2.53
C ALA A 17 -13.34 3.64 -3.63
N ALA A 18 -12.13 4.10 -3.31
CA ALA A 18 -11.14 4.52 -4.31
C ALA A 18 -9.77 3.83 -4.22
N LEU A 19 -9.59 2.82 -3.37
CA LEU A 19 -8.34 2.08 -3.31
C LEU A 19 -8.12 1.30 -4.62
N PRO A 20 -6.93 1.37 -5.23
CA PRO A 20 -6.63 0.59 -6.42
C PRO A 20 -6.82 -0.89 -6.10
N ARG A 21 -7.82 -1.51 -6.75
CA ARG A 21 -8.01 -2.95 -6.69
C ARG A 21 -6.89 -3.58 -7.50
N GLY A 22 -5.94 -4.20 -6.81
CA GLY A 22 -4.71 -4.75 -7.38
C GLY A 22 -4.96 -5.54 -8.67
N GLY A 23 -4.59 -4.94 -9.79
CA GLY A 23 -4.59 -5.55 -11.11
C GLY A 23 -3.27 -6.26 -11.36
N GLY A 24 -3.13 -7.49 -10.87
CA GLY A 24 -2.13 -8.41 -11.39
C GLY A 24 -2.53 -8.81 -12.81
N GLY A 25 -2.05 -8.10 -13.82
CA GLY A 25 -2.41 -8.33 -15.21
C GLY A 25 -1.28 -7.89 -16.15
N VAL A 26 -0.55 -8.89 -16.64
CA VAL A 26 0.45 -8.82 -17.70
C VAL A 26 -0.10 -7.99 -18.88
N LEU A 27 0.65 -6.97 -19.29
CA LEU A 27 0.46 -6.26 -20.56
C LEU A 27 0.83 -7.20 -21.72
N ALA A 28 -0.10 -8.09 -22.09
CA ALA A 28 -0.02 -8.88 -23.32
C ALA A 28 -1.02 -8.30 -24.33
N GLY A 29 -0.46 -7.75 -25.41
CA GLY A 29 -1.20 -7.07 -26.46
C GLY A 29 -2.28 -7.93 -27.09
N ARG A 30 -3.44 -7.32 -27.29
CA ARG A 30 -4.38 -7.77 -28.31
C ARG A 30 -5.07 -6.55 -28.91
N THR A 31 -4.58 -6.17 -30.08
CA THR A 31 -5.25 -5.23 -30.98
C THR A 31 -6.61 -5.80 -31.39
N ARG A 32 -7.68 -5.05 -31.13
CA ARG A 32 -8.83 -5.04 -32.04
C ARG A 32 -9.44 -3.63 -32.06
N ARG A 33 -9.61 -3.17 -33.29
CA ARG A 33 -9.94 -1.82 -33.75
C ARG A 33 -11.46 -1.62 -33.82
N ALA A 34 -11.86 -0.34 -33.83
CA ALA A 34 -13.20 0.25 -34.08
C ALA A 34 -14.11 0.25 -32.82
N ASP A 35 -14.79 1.31 -32.41
CA ASP A 35 -15.21 2.55 -33.07
C ASP A 35 -15.25 3.76 -32.12
N GLY A 36 -15.34 4.95 -32.72
CA GLY A 36 -15.20 6.26 -32.10
C GLY A 36 -16.08 6.53 -30.87
N ALA A 37 -15.41 6.96 -29.80
CA ALA A 37 -15.98 7.86 -28.82
C ALA A 37 -15.00 9.02 -28.69
N ALA A 38 -15.46 10.23 -29.01
CA ALA A 38 -14.74 11.46 -28.83
C ALA A 38 -13.98 11.44 -27.49
N GLY A 39 -12.67 11.70 -27.56
CA GLY A 39 -11.82 11.80 -26.38
C GLY A 39 -12.39 12.84 -25.43
N ARG A 40 -13.14 12.40 -24.42
CA ARG A 40 -13.37 13.18 -23.22
C ARG A 40 -11.96 13.42 -22.67
N ALA A 41 -11.46 14.63 -22.83
CA ALA A 41 -10.31 15.08 -22.06
C ALA A 41 -10.60 14.69 -20.61
N VAL A 42 -9.79 13.77 -20.07
CA VAL A 42 -9.88 13.43 -18.65
C VAL A 42 -9.61 14.75 -17.94
N ALA A 43 -10.65 15.36 -17.39
CA ALA A 43 -10.51 16.62 -16.67
C ALA A 43 -9.59 16.31 -15.49
N VAL A 44 -8.34 16.74 -15.60
CA VAL A 44 -7.36 16.59 -14.54
C VAL A 44 -7.85 17.44 -13.38
N ARG A 45 -7.98 16.84 -12.19
CA ARG A 45 -8.39 17.57 -10.99
C ARG A 45 -7.45 18.79 -10.79
N PRO A 46 -7.98 19.99 -10.52
CA PRO A 46 -7.22 21.23 -10.58
C PRO A 46 -6.11 21.34 -9.51
N ASP A 47 -6.26 20.61 -8.42
CA ASP A 47 -5.33 20.56 -7.29
C ASP A 47 -4.31 19.41 -7.38
N LEU A 48 -4.32 18.59 -8.46
CA LEU A 48 -3.43 17.44 -8.59
C LEU A 48 -1.96 17.84 -8.49
N GLU A 49 -1.56 18.88 -9.22
CA GLU A 49 -0.16 19.29 -9.29
C GLU A 49 0.34 19.79 -7.93
N GLN A 50 -0.49 20.55 -7.21
CA GLN A 50 -0.18 21.03 -5.87
C GLN A 50 0.05 19.86 -4.91
N VAL A 51 -0.90 18.92 -4.86
CA VAL A 51 -0.81 17.74 -3.99
C VAL A 51 0.37 16.85 -4.39
N PHE A 52 0.59 16.65 -5.70
CA PHE A 52 1.73 15.87 -6.20
C PHE A 52 3.06 16.46 -5.71
N ARG A 53 3.29 17.77 -5.90
CA ARG A 53 4.52 18.43 -5.47
C ARG A 53 4.72 18.36 -3.96
N ALA A 54 3.64 18.44 -3.18
CA ALA A 54 3.69 18.41 -1.72
C ALA A 54 3.96 17.00 -1.17
N ASP A 55 3.29 15.97 -1.71
CA ASP A 55 3.20 14.65 -1.08
C ASP A 55 3.93 13.53 -1.84
N TYR A 56 4.44 13.75 -3.06
CA TYR A 56 5.08 12.67 -3.84
C TYR A 56 6.21 11.96 -3.08
N ARG A 57 7.12 12.73 -2.47
CA ARG A 57 8.24 12.15 -1.69
C ARG A 57 7.75 11.35 -0.49
N TRP A 58 6.65 11.78 0.13
CA TRP A 58 6.05 11.09 1.25
C TRP A 58 5.42 9.75 0.82
N VAL A 59 4.72 9.74 -0.31
CA VAL A 59 4.11 8.54 -0.89
C VAL A 59 5.19 7.52 -1.27
N VAL A 60 6.24 7.95 -1.97
CA VAL A 60 7.37 7.08 -2.34
C VAL A 60 8.05 6.52 -1.08
N ALA A 61 8.34 7.36 -0.08
CA ALA A 61 8.94 6.89 1.17
C ALA A 61 8.05 5.88 1.91
N THR A 62 6.74 6.09 1.89
CA THR A 62 5.76 5.17 2.51
C THR A 62 5.74 3.82 1.81
N ALA A 63 5.70 3.81 0.47
CA ALA A 63 5.76 2.56 -0.30
C ALA A 63 7.12 1.85 -0.16
N ALA A 64 8.22 2.61 -0.16
CA ALA A 64 9.58 2.06 -0.03
C ALA A 64 9.82 1.36 1.31
N ARG A 65 9.19 1.81 2.41
CA ARG A 65 9.24 1.10 3.71
C ARG A 65 8.63 -0.30 3.63
N VAL A 66 7.64 -0.51 2.78
CA VAL A 66 6.96 -1.79 2.59
C VAL A 66 7.71 -2.67 1.58
N LEU A 67 8.18 -2.09 0.48
CA LEU A 67 8.75 -2.83 -0.65
C LEU A 67 10.26 -3.09 -0.52
N GLY A 68 11.00 -2.17 0.11
CA GLY A 68 12.45 -2.20 0.14
C GLY A 68 13.12 -1.89 -1.22
N SER A 69 12.33 -1.53 -2.25
CA SER A 69 12.78 -1.11 -3.57
C SER A 69 12.29 0.30 -3.84
N ARG A 70 13.20 1.18 -4.29
CA ARG A 70 12.86 2.56 -4.67
C ARG A 70 12.05 2.60 -5.95
N ASP A 71 12.43 1.79 -6.94
CA ASP A 71 11.81 1.79 -8.26
C ASP A 71 10.36 1.28 -8.16
N GLU A 72 10.13 0.16 -7.46
CA GLU A 72 8.77 -0.34 -7.22
C GLU A 72 7.93 0.67 -6.40
N ALA A 73 8.56 1.44 -5.51
CA ALA A 73 7.87 2.47 -4.73
C ALA A 73 7.48 3.68 -5.58
N GLU A 74 8.28 4.07 -6.56
CA GLU A 74 7.95 5.12 -7.52
C GLU A 74 6.80 4.69 -8.45
N ASP A 75 6.76 3.42 -8.86
CA ASP A 75 5.65 2.84 -9.61
C ASP A 75 4.35 2.85 -8.79
N VAL A 76 4.42 2.43 -7.52
CA VAL A 76 3.28 2.54 -6.59
C VAL A 76 2.83 3.99 -6.45
N ALA A 77 3.75 4.95 -6.32
CA ALA A 77 3.39 6.36 -6.21
C ALA A 77 2.66 6.84 -7.46
N GLN A 78 3.12 6.47 -8.66
CA GLN A 78 2.44 6.79 -9.91
C GLN A 78 1.00 6.23 -9.93
N GLU A 79 0.82 4.95 -9.59
CA GLU A 79 -0.51 4.33 -9.53
C GLU A 79 -1.43 5.06 -8.53
N VAL A 80 -0.89 5.42 -7.36
CA VAL A 80 -1.62 6.14 -6.30
C VAL A 80 -2.04 7.53 -6.77
N PHE A 81 -1.17 8.31 -7.41
CA PHE A 81 -1.54 9.64 -7.92
C PHE A 81 -2.49 9.57 -9.11
N LEU A 82 -2.36 8.55 -9.97
CA LEU A 82 -3.34 8.28 -11.01
C LEU A 82 -4.71 7.95 -10.42
N ALA A 83 -4.77 7.16 -9.35
CA ALA A 83 -6.01 6.90 -8.62
C ALA A 83 -6.56 8.18 -7.99
N PHE A 84 -5.72 8.96 -7.30
CA PHE A 84 -6.09 10.23 -6.68
C PHE A 84 -6.70 11.23 -7.69
N SER A 85 -6.17 11.26 -8.92
CA SER A 85 -6.66 12.13 -10.01
C SER A 85 -8.14 11.91 -10.36
N ARG A 86 -8.69 10.74 -10.02
CA ARG A 86 -10.08 10.33 -10.27
C ARG A 86 -10.98 10.43 -9.03
N THR A 87 -10.44 10.88 -7.90
CA THR A 87 -11.20 11.01 -6.64
C THR A 87 -11.74 12.42 -6.45
N THR A 88 -12.71 12.56 -5.54
CA THR A 88 -13.24 13.84 -5.07
C THR A 88 -12.67 14.25 -3.70
N VAL A 89 -11.62 13.56 -3.22
CA VAL A 89 -10.98 13.86 -1.93
C VAL A 89 -10.37 15.27 -1.98
N PRO A 90 -10.72 16.19 -1.07
CA PRO A 90 -10.13 17.53 -1.02
C PRO A 90 -8.59 17.51 -0.81
N ALA A 91 -7.87 18.49 -1.36
CA ALA A 91 -6.42 18.62 -1.16
C ALA A 91 -5.98 18.57 0.32
N GLY A 92 -6.76 19.18 1.23
CA GLY A 92 -6.46 19.18 2.67
C GLY A 92 -6.50 17.79 3.34
N GLU A 93 -7.20 16.83 2.72
CA GLU A 93 -7.36 15.45 3.21
C GLU A 93 -6.52 14.46 2.38
N ALA A 94 -5.86 14.94 1.33
CA ALA A 94 -5.16 14.11 0.37
C ALA A 94 -4.06 13.27 1.00
N ARG A 95 -3.28 13.82 1.95
CA ARG A 95 -2.16 13.11 2.56
C ARG A 95 -2.60 11.85 3.31
N GLY A 96 -3.72 11.90 4.02
CA GLY A 96 -4.30 10.74 4.70
C GLY A 96 -4.69 9.68 3.67
N TRP A 97 -5.46 10.07 2.66
CA TRP A 97 -5.90 9.18 1.58
C TRP A 97 -4.73 8.55 0.82
N LEU A 98 -3.74 9.36 0.42
CA LEU A 98 -2.55 8.93 -0.31
C LEU A 98 -1.72 7.93 0.49
N SER A 99 -1.60 8.13 1.81
CA SER A 99 -0.89 7.21 2.70
C SER A 99 -1.60 5.85 2.75
N VAL A 100 -2.93 5.83 2.81
CA VAL A 100 -3.70 4.58 2.76
C VAL A 100 -3.53 3.87 1.43
N ALA A 101 -3.72 4.59 0.33
CA ALA A 101 -3.57 4.05 -1.02
C ALA A 101 -2.15 3.48 -1.24
N ALA A 102 -1.11 4.19 -0.80
CA ALA A 102 0.28 3.73 -0.91
C ALA A 102 0.53 2.43 -0.15
N VAL A 103 0.10 2.33 1.11
CA VAL A 103 0.31 1.12 1.92
C VAL A 103 -0.43 -0.07 1.35
N HIS A 104 -1.69 0.08 0.95
CA HIS A 104 -2.45 -1.00 0.34
C HIS A 104 -1.84 -1.48 -0.96
N THR A 105 -1.47 -0.55 -1.85
CA THR A 105 -0.85 -0.88 -3.14
C THR A 105 0.48 -1.57 -2.93
N ALA A 106 1.35 -1.04 -2.06
CA ALA A 106 2.63 -1.64 -1.76
C ALA A 106 2.52 -3.04 -1.13
N LEU A 107 1.59 -3.26 -0.19
CA LEU A 107 1.34 -4.58 0.39
C LEU A 107 0.81 -5.58 -0.65
N ASN A 108 0.02 -5.11 -1.63
CA ASN A 108 -0.46 -5.94 -2.73
C ASN A 108 0.67 -6.34 -3.66
N VAL A 109 1.52 -5.38 -4.05
CA VAL A 109 2.73 -5.63 -4.85
C VAL A 109 3.63 -6.65 -4.14
N LEU A 110 3.97 -6.42 -2.87
CA LEU A 110 4.82 -7.31 -2.06
C LEU A 110 4.28 -8.75 -2.02
N ARG A 111 2.98 -8.93 -1.76
CA ARG A 111 2.35 -10.27 -1.74
C ARG A 111 2.28 -10.89 -3.12
N SER A 112 2.05 -10.10 -4.17
CA SER A 112 2.01 -10.61 -5.55
C SER A 112 3.39 -11.10 -6.01
N GLY A 113 4.45 -10.37 -5.65
CA GLY A 113 5.84 -10.77 -5.88
C GLY A 113 6.17 -12.10 -5.23
N ARG A 114 5.78 -12.29 -3.96
CA ARG A 114 5.96 -13.58 -3.27
C ARG A 114 5.24 -14.72 -3.98
N ARG A 115 3.96 -14.54 -4.37
CA ARG A 115 3.20 -15.59 -5.08
C ARG A 115 3.79 -15.94 -6.45
N ARG A 116 4.37 -14.96 -7.14
CA ARG A 116 5.06 -15.18 -8.42
C ARG A 116 6.36 -15.95 -8.21
N ALA A 117 7.21 -15.53 -7.28
CA ALA A 117 8.44 -16.25 -6.94
C ALA A 117 8.18 -17.70 -6.49
N THR A 118 7.12 -17.95 -5.70
CA THR A 118 6.74 -19.32 -5.32
C THR A 118 6.29 -20.17 -6.52
N ARG A 119 5.57 -19.59 -7.48
CA ARG A 119 5.15 -20.31 -8.70
C ARG A 119 6.34 -20.60 -9.60
N GLU A 120 7.22 -19.63 -9.81
CA GLU A 120 8.44 -19.77 -10.61
C GLU A 120 9.35 -20.86 -10.04
N ALA A 121 9.56 -20.88 -8.72
CA ALA A 121 10.31 -21.92 -8.02
C ALA A 121 9.67 -23.31 -8.13
N ALA A 122 8.34 -23.41 -8.16
CA ALA A 122 7.65 -24.69 -8.32
C ALA A 122 7.74 -25.24 -9.76
N THR A 123 7.95 -24.37 -10.75
CA THR A 123 8.15 -24.76 -12.16
C THR A 123 9.62 -24.93 -12.55
N ALA A 124 10.55 -24.38 -11.77
CA ALA A 124 11.99 -24.57 -11.97
C ALA A 124 12.41 -25.95 -11.43
N VAL A 125 12.16 -27.00 -12.23
CA VAL A 125 12.59 -28.37 -11.91
C VAL A 125 14.01 -28.66 -12.40
N ASP A 126 14.73 -27.75 -13.09
CA ASP A 126 16.03 -28.14 -13.66
C ASP A 126 17.04 -27.02 -14.01
N GLU A 127 17.23 -25.98 -13.18
CA GLU A 127 18.44 -25.14 -13.30
C GLU A 127 19.02 -24.71 -11.95
N PRO A 128 20.35 -24.81 -11.73
CA PRO A 128 20.99 -24.34 -10.51
C PRO A 128 21.01 -22.82 -10.50
N ALA A 129 20.24 -22.21 -9.59
CA ALA A 129 20.21 -20.77 -9.43
C ALA A 129 21.58 -20.25 -8.94
N ALA A 130 22.15 -19.32 -9.71
CA ALA A 130 23.38 -18.63 -9.38
C ALA A 130 23.25 -17.87 -8.05
N ASP A 131 24.28 -18.04 -7.23
CA ASP A 131 24.46 -17.44 -5.92
C ASP A 131 24.52 -15.90 -6.03
N VAL A 132 23.60 -15.23 -5.36
CA VAL A 132 23.65 -13.78 -5.11
C VAL A 132 23.68 -13.56 -3.60
N ALA A 133 24.64 -14.20 -2.94
CA ALA A 133 25.09 -13.84 -1.61
C ALA A 133 26.14 -12.72 -1.71
N ASP A 134 25.71 -11.46 -1.68
CA ASP A 134 26.51 -10.44 -0.98
C ASP A 134 25.75 -9.13 -0.74
N THR A 135 25.35 -8.91 0.51
CA THR A 135 24.71 -7.71 1.16
C THR A 135 23.90 -8.13 2.40
N VAL A 136 24.39 -9.14 3.13
CA VAL A 136 23.55 -10.05 3.91
C VAL A 136 23.07 -9.49 5.26
N VAL A 137 23.78 -8.57 5.92
CA VAL A 137 23.45 -8.24 7.33
C VAL A 137 22.30 -7.23 7.49
N GLY A 138 22.27 -6.14 6.72
CA GLY A 138 21.15 -5.16 6.77
C GLY A 138 19.94 -5.54 5.91
N ARG A 139 20.17 -6.34 4.84
CA ARG A 139 19.08 -6.92 4.06
C ARG A 139 18.32 -7.97 4.85
N ASP A 140 18.94 -8.64 5.80
CA ASP A 140 18.28 -9.67 6.58
C ASP A 140 17.13 -9.11 7.42
N GLU A 141 17.36 -8.08 8.23
CA GLU A 141 16.32 -7.53 9.10
C GLU A 141 15.12 -6.95 8.32
N HIS A 142 15.39 -6.13 7.30
CA HIS A 142 14.34 -5.55 6.47
C HIS A 142 13.63 -6.62 5.63
N SER A 143 14.33 -7.68 5.20
CA SER A 143 13.70 -8.79 4.47
C SER A 143 12.89 -9.70 5.38
N ARG A 144 13.32 -9.91 6.62
CA ARG A 144 12.56 -10.59 7.68
C ARG A 144 11.28 -9.82 7.98
N LEU A 145 11.36 -8.50 8.15
CA LEU A 145 10.20 -7.62 8.32
C LEU A 145 9.21 -7.77 7.16
N ARG A 146 9.69 -7.68 5.91
CA ARG A 146 8.86 -7.85 4.71
C ARG A 146 8.21 -9.23 4.63
N ALA A 147 8.96 -10.29 4.95
CA ALA A 147 8.44 -11.65 4.99
C ALA A 147 7.31 -11.80 6.03
N LEU A 148 7.45 -11.17 7.19
CA LEU A 148 6.41 -11.15 8.20
C LEU A 148 5.19 -10.34 7.76
N LEU A 149 5.35 -9.16 7.15
CA LEU A 149 4.24 -8.37 6.61
C LEU A 149 3.40 -9.17 5.60
N VAL A 150 4.04 -10.01 4.80
CA VAL A 150 3.35 -10.92 3.86
C VAL A 150 2.53 -11.99 4.58
N ARG A 151 3.06 -12.57 5.68
CA ARG A 151 2.43 -13.62 6.48
C ARG A 151 1.27 -13.12 7.35
N LEU A 152 1.33 -11.86 7.79
CA LEU A 152 0.27 -11.28 8.60
C LEU A 152 -1.05 -11.17 7.82
N PRO A 153 -2.21 -11.32 8.50
CA PRO A 153 -3.50 -10.97 7.93
C PRO A 153 -3.48 -9.54 7.35
N HIS A 154 -4.15 -9.34 6.22
CA HIS A 154 -4.08 -8.07 5.48
C HIS A 154 -4.34 -6.84 6.36
N LYS A 155 -5.45 -6.85 7.12
CA LYS A 155 -5.81 -5.75 8.04
C LYS A 155 -4.77 -5.52 9.13
N GLN A 156 -4.07 -6.56 9.61
CA GLN A 156 -3.00 -6.40 10.62
C GLN A 156 -1.76 -5.73 10.02
N SER A 157 -1.28 -6.22 8.88
CA SER A 157 -0.14 -5.61 8.19
C SER A 157 -0.42 -4.17 7.78
N ALA A 158 -1.62 -3.89 7.26
CA ALA A 158 -2.01 -2.55 6.84
C ALA A 158 -2.14 -1.60 8.05
N ALA A 159 -2.85 -2.00 9.11
CA ALA A 159 -3.01 -1.17 10.30
C ALA A 159 -1.67 -0.79 10.94
N LEU A 160 -0.74 -1.74 11.01
CA LEU A 160 0.61 -1.52 11.54
C LEU A 160 1.38 -0.50 10.70
N VAL A 161 1.44 -0.69 9.37
CA VAL A 161 2.20 0.21 8.48
C VAL A 161 1.56 1.59 8.46
N LEU A 162 0.23 1.70 8.41
CA LEU A 162 -0.48 2.97 8.45
C LEU A 162 -0.23 3.73 9.74
N ARG A 163 -0.25 3.02 10.89
CA ARG A 163 0.05 3.65 12.17
C ARG A 163 1.47 4.21 12.21
N HIS A 164 2.45 3.44 11.73
CA HIS A 164 3.84 3.90 11.65
C HIS A 164 4.03 5.02 10.61
N SER A 165 3.14 5.10 9.62
CA SER A 165 3.09 6.19 8.65
C SER A 165 2.36 7.43 9.17
N GLY A 166 2.00 7.48 10.46
CA GLY A 166 1.48 8.67 11.12
C GLY A 166 -0.05 8.81 11.15
N LEU A 167 -0.80 7.82 10.67
CA LEU A 167 -2.26 7.87 10.73
C LEU A 167 -2.78 7.66 12.15
N SER A 168 -3.86 8.37 12.46
CA SER A 168 -4.63 8.21 13.68
C SER A 168 -5.45 6.91 13.67
N TYR A 169 -5.92 6.49 14.84
CA TYR A 169 -6.74 5.29 14.97
C TYR A 169 -8.08 5.44 14.24
N ALA A 170 -8.63 6.66 14.19
CA ALA A 170 -9.88 6.94 13.48
C ALA A 170 -9.69 6.79 11.96
N GLU A 171 -8.63 7.39 11.40
CA GLU A 171 -8.31 7.25 9.97
C GLU A 171 -8.03 5.80 9.59
N ILE A 172 -7.34 5.04 10.44
CA ILE A 172 -7.08 3.60 10.20
C ILE A 172 -8.38 2.79 10.26
N ALA A 173 -9.27 3.07 11.22
CA ALA A 173 -10.54 2.37 11.36
C ALA A 173 -11.36 2.48 10.08
N GLU A 174 -11.46 3.71 9.57
CA GLU A 174 -12.17 4.05 8.35
C GLU A 174 -11.50 3.45 7.10
N ALA A 175 -10.18 3.63 6.98
CA ALA A 175 -9.39 3.13 5.85
C ALA A 175 -9.50 1.61 5.65
N LEU A 176 -9.60 0.86 6.75
CA LEU A 176 -9.61 -0.59 6.75
C LEU A 176 -11.01 -1.20 6.94
N ASP A 177 -12.05 -0.36 6.98
CA ASP A 177 -13.43 -0.75 7.29
C ASP A 177 -13.46 -1.61 8.58
N MET A 178 -13.05 -0.98 9.68
CA MET A 178 -12.91 -1.58 11.00
C MET A 178 -13.64 -0.74 12.05
N ALA A 179 -14.15 -1.40 13.09
CA ALA A 179 -14.65 -0.69 14.25
C ALA A 179 -13.50 0.09 14.94
N PRO A 180 -13.68 1.36 15.34
CA PRO A 180 -12.64 2.16 15.99
C PRO A 180 -11.97 1.47 17.18
N GLY A 181 -12.76 0.78 18.02
CA GLY A 181 -12.26 0.02 19.17
C GLY A 181 -11.40 -1.19 18.81
N SER A 182 -11.47 -1.69 17.56
CA SER A 182 -10.71 -2.86 17.10
C SER A 182 -9.33 -2.51 16.54
N VAL A 183 -9.07 -1.24 16.19
CA VAL A 183 -7.80 -0.82 15.59
C VAL A 183 -6.63 -1.07 16.53
N GLY A 184 -6.74 -0.66 17.80
CA GLY A 184 -5.68 -0.86 18.79
C GLY A 184 -5.31 -2.32 19.00
N THR A 185 -6.32 -3.18 19.15
CA THR A 185 -6.12 -4.63 19.29
C THR A 185 -5.47 -5.23 18.04
N THR A 186 -5.83 -4.75 16.85
CA THR A 186 -5.29 -5.23 15.57
C THR A 186 -3.82 -4.86 15.42
N ILE A 187 -3.45 -3.62 15.73
CA ILE A 187 -2.06 -3.15 15.74
C ILE A 187 -1.24 -3.96 16.76
N ARG A 188 -1.76 -4.10 17.99
CA ARG A 188 -1.07 -4.82 19.06
C ARG A 188 -0.81 -6.30 18.71
N ARG A 189 -1.74 -6.94 18.00
CA ARG A 189 -1.54 -8.31 17.46
C ARG A 189 -0.44 -8.35 16.41
N ALA A 190 -0.40 -7.38 15.49
CA ALA A 190 0.66 -7.27 14.50
C ALA A 190 2.04 -7.06 15.15
N GLU A 191 2.12 -6.19 16.15
CA GLU A 191 3.35 -5.95 16.92
C GLU A 191 3.79 -7.17 17.75
N SER A 192 2.86 -7.93 18.31
CA SER A 192 3.21 -9.17 19.02
C SER A 192 3.80 -10.21 18.07
N ALA A 193 3.22 -10.38 16.88
CA ALA A 193 3.76 -11.27 15.86
C ALA A 193 5.16 -10.83 15.38
N LEU A 194 5.41 -9.51 15.30
CA LEU A 194 6.75 -8.95 15.11
C LEU A 194 7.69 -9.37 16.22
N ARG A 195 7.36 -9.05 17.48
CA ARG A 195 8.22 -9.40 18.62
C ARG A 195 8.55 -10.89 18.67
N GLU A 196 7.57 -11.76 18.44
CA GLU A 196 7.78 -13.21 18.40
C GLU A 196 8.73 -13.65 17.29
N GLU A 197 8.59 -13.10 16.08
CA GLU A 197 9.49 -13.43 14.97
C GLU A 197 10.93 -13.04 15.30
N TRP A 198 11.11 -11.87 15.90
CA TRP A 198 12.42 -11.37 16.30
C TRP A 198 13.07 -12.18 17.41
N VAL A 199 12.32 -12.57 18.45
CA VAL A 199 12.82 -13.43 19.53
C VAL A 199 13.20 -14.81 19.01
N ARG A 200 12.40 -15.42 18.12
CA ARG A 200 12.73 -16.73 17.51
C ARG A 200 14.09 -16.71 16.81
N HIS A 201 14.44 -15.61 16.17
CA HIS A 201 15.70 -15.48 15.43
C HIS A 201 16.87 -15.10 16.33
N ALA A 202 16.67 -14.25 17.34
CA ALA A 202 17.71 -13.94 18.33
C ALA A 202 18.14 -15.18 19.16
N SER A 203 17.28 -16.19 19.28
CA SER A 203 17.61 -17.48 19.90
C SER A 203 18.21 -18.52 18.94
N SER A 204 18.33 -18.21 17.65
CA SER A 204 18.88 -19.10 16.61
C SER A 204 20.29 -18.69 16.13
N GLU A 205 20.84 -17.60 16.68
CA GLU A 205 22.24 -17.15 16.54
C GLU A 205 23.05 -17.51 17.79
#